data_AF-A0A3N5GXW7-F1
#
_entry.id   AF-A0A3N5GXW7-F1
#
_cell.length_a   1.000
_cell.length_b   1.000
_cell.length_c   1.000
_cell.angle_alpha   90.00
_cell.angle_beta   90.00
_cell.angle_gamma   90.00
#
_symmetry.space_group_name_H-M   'P 1'
#
loop_
_entity.id
_entity.type
_entity.pdbx_description
1 polymer ?
#
loop_
_entity_poly.entity_id
_entity_poly.type
_entity_poly.pdbx_seq_one_letter_code
_entity_poly.pdbx_strand_id
1 'polypeptide(L)'
;MLKTELDSDHAMTSAEAKHIALRYLMEAWEEAVYDGVDPDCLATAAIFAALSDMIATYGEEPVAAMCERLPERIRAGEFTLTKTRQ
;
A
#
# COMPACT_ATOMS: atom_id res chain seq x y z
N MET A 1 29.23 -30.10 16.88
CA MET A 1 28.68 -30.72 15.65
C MET A 1 27.69 -29.73 15.07
N LEU A 2 28.12 -29.00 14.04
CA LEU A 2 27.39 -27.91 13.37
C LEU A 2 26.01 -28.39 12.89
N LYS A 3 24.95 -27.68 13.28
CA LYS A 3 23.65 -27.67 12.58
C LYS A 3 22.72 -26.56 13.11
N THR A 4 23.18 -25.32 13.04
CA THR A 4 22.30 -24.13 13.11
C THR A 4 22.77 -23.11 12.07
N GLU A 5 23.10 -23.60 10.88
CA GLU A 5 23.44 -22.81 9.69
C GLU A 5 22.36 -23.07 8.64
N LEU A 6 21.10 -22.77 8.97
CA LEU A 6 19.96 -22.86 8.07
C LEU A 6 18.89 -21.80 8.43
N ASP A 7 19.29 -20.65 8.98
CA ASP A 7 18.52 -19.43 8.73
C ASP A 7 18.82 -19.05 7.29
N SER A 8 18.05 -19.70 6.43
CA SER A 8 18.07 -19.50 5.00
C SER A 8 17.73 -18.03 4.78
N ASP A 9 18.63 -17.32 4.11
CA ASP A 9 18.44 -15.99 3.55
C ASP A 9 17.28 -16.05 2.54
N HIS A 10 16.05 -16.18 3.06
CA HIS A 10 14.85 -16.20 2.26
C HIS A 10 14.56 -14.74 1.90
N ALA A 11 15.23 -14.28 0.85
CA ALA A 11 14.96 -12.99 0.25
C ALA A 11 13.46 -12.91 -0.06
N MET A 12 12.75 -12.12 0.74
CA MET A 12 11.30 -11.94 0.64
C MET A 12 10.94 -11.55 -0.79
N THR A 13 10.03 -12.31 -1.41
CA THR A 13 9.60 -12.00 -2.77
C THR A 13 8.84 -10.67 -2.79
N SER A 14 8.83 -9.97 -3.93
CA SER A 14 8.07 -8.71 -4.06
C SER A 14 6.58 -8.89 -3.74
N ALA A 15 6.01 -10.07 -4.02
CA ALA A 15 4.63 -10.38 -3.68
C ALA A 15 4.43 -10.51 -2.16
N GLU A 16 5.31 -11.22 -1.46
CA GLU A 16 5.27 -11.35 0.01
C GLU A 16 5.47 -10.00 0.70
N ALA A 17 6.44 -9.21 0.22
CA ALA A 17 6.71 -7.86 0.73
C ALA A 17 5.47 -6.96 0.64
N LYS A 18 4.76 -7.00 -0.50
CA LYS A 18 3.51 -6.25 -0.69
C LYS A 18 2.40 -6.71 0.25
N HIS A 19 2.23 -8.02 0.44
CA HIS A 19 1.21 -8.54 1.36
C HIS A 19 1.49 -8.14 2.81
N ILE A 20 2.76 -8.22 3.24
CA ILE A 20 3.17 -7.84 4.59
C ILE A 20 2.96 -6.33 4.80
N ALA A 21 3.38 -5.49 3.85
CA ALA A 21 3.15 -4.05 3.92
C ALA A 21 1.65 -3.72 3.99
N LEU A 22 0.82 -4.38 3.18
CA LEU A 22 -0.62 -4.19 3.20
C LEU A 22 -1.22 -4.56 4.55
N ARG A 23 -0.77 -5.66 5.16
CA ARG A 23 -1.21 -6.05 6.50
C ARG A 23 -0.90 -4.99 7.55
N TYR A 24 0.33 -4.48 7.59
CA TYR A 24 0.69 -3.41 8.52
C TYR A 24 -0.18 -2.17 8.34
N LEU A 25 -0.47 -1.81 7.08
CA LEU A 25 -1.38 -0.69 6.80
C LEU A 25 -2.80 -0.97 7.27
N MET A 26 -3.33 -2.18 7.08
CA MET A 26 -4.67 -2.56 7.55
C MET A 26 -4.77 -2.57 9.08
N GLU A 27 -3.76 -3.10 9.77
CA GLU A 27 -3.70 -3.11 11.24
C GLU A 27 -3.71 -1.67 11.79
N ALA A 28 -2.86 -0.78 11.25
CA ALA A 28 -2.86 0.64 11.61
C ALA A 28 -4.18 1.35 11.26
N TRP A 29 -4.85 0.90 10.20
CA TRP A 29 -6.15 1.43 9.78
C TRP A 29 -7.25 1.09 10.78
N GLU A 30 -7.30 -0.17 11.21
CA GLU A 30 -8.27 -0.64 12.21
C GLU A 30 -8.09 0.09 13.54
N GLU A 31 -6.85 0.31 13.98
CA GLU A 31 -6.52 1.08 15.19
C GLU A 31 -7.00 2.53 15.10
N ALA A 32 -6.70 3.22 14.00
CA ALA A 32 -7.12 4.61 13.80
C ALA A 32 -8.65 4.75 13.80
N VAL A 33 -9.37 3.83 13.14
CA VAL A 33 -10.83 3.83 13.15
C VAL A 33 -11.38 3.52 14.55
N TYR A 34 -10.75 2.61 15.28
CA TYR A 34 -11.11 2.30 16.68
C TYR A 34 -10.97 3.53 17.59
N ASP A 35 -9.94 4.35 17.37
CA ASP A 35 -9.71 5.61 18.08
C ASP A 35 -10.66 6.75 17.65
N GLY A 36 -11.56 6.49 16.69
CA GLY A 36 -12.59 7.43 16.23
C GLY A 36 -12.16 8.33 15.07
N VAL A 37 -11.06 8.01 14.40
CA VAL A 37 -10.67 8.71 13.16
C VAL A 37 -11.65 8.34 12.04
N ASP A 38 -12.13 9.35 11.33
CA ASP A 38 -12.98 9.17 10.15
C ASP A 38 -12.20 8.42 9.05
N PRO A 39 -12.70 7.27 8.56
CA PRO A 39 -12.06 6.49 7.50
C PRO A 39 -11.73 7.30 6.23
N ASP A 40 -12.59 8.26 5.86
CA ASP A 40 -12.37 9.10 4.67
C ASP A 40 -11.19 10.06 4.87
N CYS A 41 -11.06 10.61 6.08
CA CYS A 41 -9.92 11.43 6.47
C CYS A 41 -8.63 10.60 6.49
N LEU A 42 -8.68 9.38 7.01
CA LEU A 42 -7.55 8.46 7.05
C LEU A 42 -7.09 8.07 5.64
N ALA A 43 -8.02 7.79 4.73
CA ALA A 43 -7.71 7.49 3.33
C ALA A 43 -7.02 8.67 2.63
N THR A 44 -7.51 9.89 2.85
CA THR A 44 -6.90 11.10 2.30
C THR A 44 -5.47 11.30 2.83
N ALA A 45 -5.28 11.10 4.14
CA ALA A 45 -3.96 11.18 4.77
C ALA A 45 -3.00 10.11 4.24
N ALA A 46 -3.47 8.87 4.03
CA ALA A 46 -2.68 7.79 3.47
C ALA A 46 -2.21 8.09 2.03
N ILE A 47 -3.10 8.63 1.18
CA ILE A 47 -2.75 9.06 -0.18
C ILE A 47 -1.68 10.15 -0.11
N PHE A 48 -1.86 11.16 0.75
CA PHE A 48 -0.88 12.23 0.91
C PHE A 48 0.49 11.71 1.35
N ALA A 49 0.52 10.84 2.37
CA ALA A 49 1.75 10.25 2.87
C ALA A 49 2.47 9.43 1.79
N ALA A 50 1.73 8.55 1.08
CA ALA A 50 2.29 7.72 0.02
C ALA A 50 2.85 8.56 -1.13
N LEU A 51 2.11 9.57 -1.61
CA LEU A 51 2.58 10.45 -2.68
C LEU A 51 3.81 11.26 -2.23
N SER A 52 3.80 11.79 -1.01
CA SER A 52 4.92 12.56 -0.47
C SER A 52 6.21 11.75 -0.39
N ASP A 53 6.12 10.49 0.07
CA ASP A 53 7.27 9.59 0.15
C ASP A 53 7.82 9.20 -1.23
N MET A 54 6.93 8.92 -2.19
CA MET A 54 7.33 8.66 -3.58
C MET A 54 7.96 9.89 -4.22
N ILE A 55 7.44 11.10 -3.97
CA ILE A 55 8.01 12.34 -4.51
C ILE A 55 9.38 12.62 -3.90
N ALA A 56 9.55 12.38 -2.59
CA ALA A 56 10.85 12.53 -1.94
C ALA A 56 11.90 11.56 -2.52
N THR A 57 11.48 10.35 -2.90
CA THR A 57 12.36 9.31 -3.43
C THR A 57 12.66 9.46 -4.93
N TYR A 58 11.65 9.81 -5.73
CA TYR A 58 11.71 9.75 -7.20
C TYR A 58 11.57 11.11 -7.89
N GLY A 59 11.14 12.16 -7.18
CA GLY A 59 10.83 13.48 -7.73
C GLY A 59 9.38 13.64 -8.17
N GLU A 60 8.98 14.89 -8.43
CA GLU A 60 7.60 15.25 -8.75
C GLU A 60 7.15 14.70 -10.11
N GLU A 61 7.95 14.89 -11.16
CA GLU A 61 7.56 14.53 -12.53
C GLU A 61 7.34 13.01 -12.73
N PRO A 62 8.20 12.11 -12.24
CA PRO A 62 7.95 10.67 -12.35
C PRO A 62 6.68 10.22 -11.62
N VAL A 63 6.37 10.82 -10.47
CA VAL A 63 5.16 10.49 -9.70
C VAL A 63 3.92 11.06 -10.38
N ALA A 64 3.99 12.26 -10.97
CA ALA A 64 2.92 12.83 -11.76
C ALA A 64 2.56 11.93 -12.96
N ALA A 65 3.55 11.50 -13.73
CA ALA A 65 3.36 10.57 -14.86
C ALA A 65 2.76 9.22 -14.41
N MET A 66 3.15 8.71 -13.25
CA MET A 66 2.53 7.52 -12.66
C MET A 66 1.03 7.74 -12.36
N CYS A 67 0.68 8.93 -11.84
CA CYS A 67 -0.69 9.28 -11.46
C CYS A 67 -1.62 9.54 -12.64
N GLU A 68 -1.11 9.93 -13.83
CA GLU A 68 -1.91 10.15 -15.04
C GLU A 68 -2.81 8.97 -15.40
N ARG A 69 -2.36 7.75 -15.10
CA ARG A 69 -3.09 6.51 -15.39
C ARG A 69 -4.12 6.15 -14.33
N LEU A 70 -4.09 6.76 -13.14
CA LEU A 70 -4.99 6.41 -12.03
C LEU A 70 -6.47 6.57 -12.38
N PRO A 71 -6.92 7.66 -13.03
CA PRO A 71 -8.33 7.81 -13.38
C PRO A 71 -8.85 6.67 -14.27
N GLU A 72 -8.04 6.18 -15.21
CA GLU A 72 -8.39 5.06 -16.08
C GLU A 72 -8.52 3.76 -15.28
N ARG A 73 -7.53 3.48 -14.42
CA ARG A 73 -7.49 2.28 -13.57
C ARG A 73 -8.65 2.23 -12.56
N ILE A 74 -9.01 3.38 -11.99
CA ILE A 74 -10.16 3.53 -11.10
C ILE A 74 -11.46 3.21 -11.85
N ARG A 75 -11.67 3.79 -13.04
CA ARG A 75 -12.87 3.50 -13.86
C ARG A 75 -12.91 2.05 -14.36
N ALA A 76 -11.76 1.41 -14.54
CA ALA A 76 -11.66 -0.02 -14.84
C ALA A 76 -11.97 -0.93 -13.62
N GLY A 77 -12.16 -0.34 -12.44
CA GLY A 77 -12.48 -1.06 -11.20
C GLY A 77 -11.31 -1.81 -10.59
N GLU A 78 -10.06 -1.42 -10.89
CA GLU A 78 -8.86 -2.08 -10.34
C GLU A 78 -8.77 -2.01 -8.82
N PHE A 79 -9.36 -0.96 -8.22
CA PHE A 79 -9.34 -0.72 -6.77
C PHE A 79 -10.66 -1.10 -6.08
N THR A 80 -11.64 -1.62 -6.84
CA THR A 80 -12.91 -2.06 -6.28
C THR A 80 -12.77 -3.47 -5.71
N LEU A 81 -12.65 -3.58 -4.39
CA LEU A 81 -12.50 -4.85 -3.69
C LEU A 81 -13.74 -5.74 -3.77
N THR A 82 -14.92 -5.15 -3.93
CA THR A 82 -16.19 -5.88 -4.07
C THR A 82 -16.85 -5.50 -5.39
N LYS A 83 -16.61 -6.28 -6.45
CA LYS A 83 -17.42 -6.18 -7.67
C LYS A 83 -18.80 -6.74 -7.35
N THR A 84 -19.73 -5.89 -6.90
CA THR A 84 -21.15 -6.24 -6.97
C THR A 84 -21.47 -6.42 -8.44
N ARG A 85 -21.75 -7.65 -8.85
CA ARG A 85 -22.22 -7.96 -10.21
C ARG A 85 -23.56 -7.26 -10.38
N GLN A 86 -23.55 -6.04 -10.91
CA GLN A 86 -24.73 -5.34 -11.38
C GLN A 86 -24.96 -5.65 -12.85
#